data_AF-A0A1M7GBL5-F1
#
_entry.id   AF-A0A1M7GBL5-F1
#
_cell.length_a   1.000
_cell.length_b   1.000
_cell.length_c   1.000
_cell.angle_alpha   90.00
_cell.angle_beta   90.00
_cell.angle_gamma   90.00
#
_symmetry.space_group_name_H-M   'P 1'
#
loop_
_entity.id
_entity.type
_entity.pdbx_description
1 polymer ?
#
loop_
_entity_poly.entity_id
_entity_poly.type
_entity_poly.pdbx_seq_one_letter_code
_entity_poly.pdbx_strand_id
1 'polypeptide(L)'
;MENTDAIQDIETSNIQRIAIKNLVKSPLNVRKKEGSGIAELAALIASQGLIQNLVVTEQKKKNKKTGKFEVVAGGRRLAALNLLVA
;
A
#
# COMPACT_ATOMS: atom_id res chain seq x y z
N MET A 1 -14.97 -34.05 -6.67
CA MET A 1 -13.90 -33.17 -6.15
C MET A 1 -14.17 -31.80 -6.73
N GLU A 2 -14.95 -31.01 -6.01
CA GLU A 2 -15.30 -29.64 -6.39
C GLU A 2 -14.09 -28.76 -6.12
N ASN A 3 -13.34 -28.44 -7.17
CA ASN A 3 -12.31 -27.43 -7.09
C ASN A 3 -13.03 -26.08 -7.16
N THR A 4 -13.39 -25.56 -5.99
CA THR A 4 -14.01 -24.23 -5.83
C THR A 4 -13.14 -23.17 -6.50
N ASP A 5 -13.72 -22.55 -7.53
CA ASP A 5 -13.25 -21.36 -8.22
C ASP A 5 -13.04 -20.20 -7.24
N ALA A 6 -11.86 -20.10 -6.65
CA ALA A 6 -11.41 -18.87 -6.00
C ALA A 6 -10.68 -18.00 -7.04
N ILE A 7 -11.37 -17.67 -8.14
CA ILE A 7 -11.02 -16.50 -8.94
C ILE A 7 -11.37 -15.32 -8.05
N GLN A 8 -10.40 -14.83 -7.29
CA GLN A 8 -10.55 -13.53 -6.63
C GLN A 8 -10.82 -12.52 -7.74
N ASP A 9 -12.04 -11.99 -7.76
CA ASP A 9 -12.43 -10.88 -8.60
C ASP A 9 -11.30 -9.85 -8.59
N ILE A 10 -10.63 -9.71 -9.72
CA ILE A 10 -9.72 -8.60 -9.95
C ILE A 10 -10.65 -7.40 -10.15
N GLU A 11 -11.24 -6.92 -9.06
CA GLU A 11 -12.01 -5.69 -9.04
C GLU A 11 -11.12 -4.61 -9.65
N THR A 12 -11.52 -4.15 -10.82
CA THR A 12 -10.88 -3.09 -11.60
C THR A 12 -10.59 -1.94 -10.65
N SER A 13 -9.32 -1.84 -10.26
CA SER A 13 -8.92 -1.13 -9.06
C SER A 13 -9.15 0.37 -9.27
N ASN A 14 -10.17 0.92 -8.61
CA ASN A 14 -10.37 2.36 -8.59
C ASN A 14 -9.14 3.03 -7.97
N ILE A 15 -8.35 3.72 -8.79
CA ILE A 15 -7.14 4.41 -8.34
C ILE A 15 -7.58 5.70 -7.64
N GLN A 16 -7.46 5.71 -6.32
CA GLN A 16 -7.72 6.90 -5.53
C GLN A 16 -6.43 7.58 -5.09
N ARG A 17 -6.36 8.90 -5.23
CA ARG A 17 -5.30 9.72 -4.63
C ARG A 17 -5.57 9.88 -3.13
N ILE A 18 -4.72 9.29 -2.31
CA ILE A 18 -4.81 9.35 -0.85
C ILE A 18 -3.58 10.10 -0.34
N ALA A 19 -3.78 11.05 0.59
CA ALA A 19 -2.68 11.75 1.22
C ALA A 19 -1.82 10.76 2.02
N ILE A 20 -0.49 10.86 1.91
CA ILE A 20 0.46 9.93 2.56
C ILE A 20 0.26 9.90 4.08
N LYS A 21 -0.09 11.02 4.71
CA LYS A 21 -0.45 11.11 6.14
C LYS A 21 -1.61 10.22 6.59
N ASN A 22 -2.47 9.79 5.66
CA ASN A 22 -3.61 8.92 5.93
C ASN A 22 -3.29 7.44 5.67
N LEU A 23 -2.09 7.12 5.17
CA LEU A 23 -1.63 5.77 4.92
C LEU A 23 -0.89 5.22 6.14
N VAL A 24 -1.25 4.01 6.55
CA VAL A 24 -0.62 3.30 7.67
C VAL A 24 -0.18 1.93 7.17
N LYS A 25 0.98 1.44 7.61
CA LYS A 25 1.41 0.08 7.26
C LYS A 25 0.51 -0.94 7.97
N SER A 26 -0.14 -1.84 7.22
CA SER A 26 -0.97 -2.90 7.80
C SER A 26 -0.10 -4.00 8.43
N PRO A 27 -0.50 -4.62 9.55
CA PRO A 27 0.13 -5.86 10.03
C PRO A 27 0.00 -7.02 9.02
N LEU A 28 -0.99 -6.96 8.12
CA LEU A 28 -1.19 -7.92 7.03
C LEU A 28 -0.24 -7.69 5.86
N ASN A 29 0.73 -6.78 5.98
CA ASN A 29 1.65 -6.51 4.90
C ASN A 29 2.47 -7.77 4.57
N VAL A 30 2.43 -8.17 3.29
CA VAL A 30 3.18 -9.32 2.77
C VAL A 30 4.67 -9.25 3.11
N ARG A 31 5.24 -8.05 3.28
CA ARG A 31 6.64 -7.87 3.68
C ARG A 31 6.77 -7.48 5.14
N LYS A 32 7.19 -8.46 5.96
CA LYS A 32 7.40 -8.28 7.41
C LYS A 32 8.65 -7.45 7.75
N LYS A 33 9.67 -7.43 6.89
CA LYS A 33 10.91 -6.65 7.08
C LYS A 33 11.05 -5.57 6.00
N GLU A 34 11.36 -4.35 6.41
CA GLU A 34 11.81 -3.30 5.49
C GLU A 34 13.08 -3.82 4.79
N GLY A 35 13.06 -3.91 3.47
CA GLY A 35 14.26 -4.33 2.73
C GLY A 35 15.18 -3.15 2.49
N SER A 36 16.43 -3.43 2.13
CA SER A 36 17.38 -2.41 1.70
C SER A 36 16.91 -1.68 0.42
N GLY A 37 17.55 -0.54 0.11
CA GLY A 37 17.29 0.24 -1.11
C GLY A 37 16.04 1.11 -1.09
N ILE A 38 15.55 1.53 0.08
CA ILE A 38 14.40 2.44 0.19
C ILE A 38 14.77 3.85 -0.29
N ALA A 39 16.00 4.32 0.01
CA ALA A 39 16.49 5.62 -0.44
C ALA A 39 16.62 5.68 -1.98
N GLU A 40 17.18 4.64 -2.60
CA GLU A 40 17.24 4.51 -4.07
C GLU A 40 15.85 4.48 -4.69
N LEU A 41 14.92 3.74 -4.08
CA LEU A 41 13.53 3.70 -4.52
C LEU A 41 12.85 5.08 -4.37
N ALA A 42 13.17 5.84 -3.33
CA ALA A 42 12.68 7.20 -3.16
C ALA A 42 13.22 8.14 -4.26
N ALA A 43 14.50 8.07 -4.60
CA ALA A 43 15.08 8.83 -5.69
C ALA A 43 14.45 8.48 -7.06
N LEU A 44 14.17 7.20 -7.30
CA LEU A 44 13.45 6.75 -8.50
C LEU A 44 12.01 7.28 -8.54
N ILE A 45 11.30 7.24 -7.41
CA ILE A 45 9.94 7.80 -7.32
C ILE A 45 9.95 9.33 -7.51
N ALA A 46 10.95 10.03 -7.00
CA ALA A 46 11.08 11.48 -7.17
C ALA A 46 11.35 11.86 -8.65
N SER A 47 12.10 11.04 -9.38
CA SER A 47 12.45 11.31 -10.79
C SER A 47 11.38 10.84 -11.79
N GLN A 48 10.78 9.66 -11.59
CA GLN A 48 9.86 9.02 -12.54
C GLN A 48 8.40 8.99 -12.04
N GLY A 49 8.16 9.31 -10.78
CA GLY A 49 6.86 9.13 -10.13
C GLY A 49 6.62 7.70 -9.64
N LEU A 50 5.45 7.48 -9.06
CA LEU A 50 5.02 6.17 -8.57
C LEU A 50 4.43 5.34 -9.73
N ILE A 51 5.26 4.50 -10.35
CA ILE A 51 4.85 3.64 -11.48
C ILE A 51 3.88 2.53 -11.05
N GLN A 52 4.03 2.04 -9.81
CA GLN A 52 3.26 0.92 -9.28
C GLN A 52 2.50 1.35 -8.03
N ASN A 53 1.17 1.32 -8.13
CA ASN A 53 0.26 1.74 -7.07
C ASN A 53 0.40 0.88 -5.80
N LEU A 54 0.00 1.44 -4.67
CA LEU A 54 -0.10 0.71 -3.40
C LEU A 54 -1.44 -0.02 -3.32
N VAL A 55 -1.44 -1.20 -2.72
CA VAL A 55 -2.69 -1.91 -2.40
C VAL A 55 -3.06 -1.55 -0.97
N VAL A 56 -4.22 -0.92 -0.82
CA VAL A 56 -4.71 -0.44 0.47
C VAL A 56 -6.09 -0.98 0.79
N THR A 57 -6.40 -1.05 2.07
CA THR A 57 -7.74 -1.34 2.59
C THR A 57 -8.16 -0.24 3.55
N GLU A 58 -9.46 0.02 3.68
CA GLU A 58 -9.96 0.97 4.68
C GLU A 58 -9.63 0.48 6.09
N GLN A 59 -9.01 1.34 6.90
CA GLN A 59 -8.80 1.02 8.31
C GLN A 59 -10.14 1.09 9.06
N LYS A 60 -10.57 -0.07 9.56
CA LYS A 60 -11.74 -0.22 10.42
C LYS A 60 -11.30 -0.44 11.86
N LYS A 61 -11.69 0.44 12.78
CA LYS A 61 -11.45 0.29 14.22
C LYS A 61 -12.80 0.22 14.93
N LYS A 62 -13.04 -0.84 15.71
CA LYS A 62 -14.33 -1.10 16.38
C LYS A 62 -15.54 -0.97 15.42
N ASN A 63 -15.43 -1.57 14.23
CA ASN A 63 -16.42 -1.48 13.14
C ASN A 63 -16.75 -0.07 12.61
N LYS A 64 -15.94 0.95 12.92
CA LYS A 64 -16.07 2.30 12.36
C LYS A 64 -14.93 2.62 11.40
N LYS A 65 -15.25 3.30 10.30
CA LYS A 65 -14.26 3.86 9.37
C LYS A 65 -13.50 4.96 10.08
N THR A 66 -12.17 4.91 10.01
CA THR A 66 -11.28 5.88 10.68
C THR A 66 -10.83 7.01 9.77
N GLY A 67 -11.12 6.93 8.46
CA GLY A 67 -10.59 7.84 7.45
C GLY A 67 -9.12 7.57 7.07
N LYS A 68 -8.51 6.54 7.66
CA LYS A 68 -7.18 6.06 7.32
C LYS A 68 -7.26 4.80 6.46
N PHE A 69 -6.18 4.55 5.73
CA PHE A 69 -6.04 3.41 4.84
C PHE A 69 -4.82 2.60 5.25
N GLU A 70 -4.99 1.29 5.37
CA GLU A 70 -3.89 0.38 5.69
C GLU A 70 -3.28 -0.21 4.42
N VAL A 71 -1.96 -0.13 4.29
CA VAL A 71 -1.20 -0.65 3.14
C VAL A 71 -0.96 -2.14 3.32
N VAL A 72 -1.67 -2.95 2.55
CA VAL A 72 -1.56 -4.42 2.52
C VAL A 72 -0.42 -4.87 1.61
N ALA A 73 -0.17 -4.17 0.49
CA ALA A 73 0.98 -4.44 -0.37
C ALA A 73 1.66 -3.14 -0.83
N GLY A 74 2.98 -3.20 -0.97
CA GLY A 74 3.80 -2.04 -1.36
C GLY A 74 4.44 -1.29 -0.18
N GLY A 75 4.70 -1.94 0.94
CA GLY A 75 5.27 -1.30 2.14
C GLY A 75 6.57 -0.50 1.89
N ARG A 76 7.46 -0.99 1.00
CA ARG A 76 8.68 -0.24 0.60
C ARG A 76 8.37 1.07 -0.11
N ARG A 77 7.32 1.10 -0.94
CA ARG A 77 6.91 2.32 -1.66
C ARG A 77 6.32 3.31 -0.68
N LEU A 78 5.55 2.84 0.30
CA LEU A 78 5.09 3.69 1.40
C LEU A 78 6.28 4.28 2.17
N ALA A 79 7.28 3.46 2.51
CA ALA A 79 8.49 3.94 3.20
C ALA A 79 9.28 4.95 2.36
N ALA A 80 9.46 4.69 1.06
CA ALA A 80 10.11 5.60 0.13
C ALA A 80 9.35 6.92 -0.02
N LEU A 81 8.02 6.88 -0.12
CA LEU A 81 7.18 8.08 -0.14
C LEU A 81 7.28 8.87 1.18
N ASN A 82 7.32 8.18 2.33
CA ASN A 82 7.53 8.84 3.62
C ASN A 82 8.89 9.54 3.70
N LEU A 83 9.95 9.01 3.08
CA LEU A 83 11.26 9.69 3.04
C LEU A 83 11.24 10.97 2.19
N LEU A 84 10.39 11.05 1.16
CA LEU A 84 10.29 12.22 0.29
C LEU A 84 9.45 13.36 0.90
N VAL A 85 8.56 13.01 1.84
CA VAL A 85 7.68 13.97 2.54
C VAL A 85 8.24 14.34 3.92
N ALA A 86 9.30 13.65 4.37
CA ALA A 86 10.00 13.90 5.62
C ALA A 86 10.72 15.26 5.65
#